data_AF-A0AAU8YS59-F1
#
_entry.id   AF-A0AAU8YS59-F1
#
_cell.length_a   1.000
_cell.length_b   1.000
_cell.length_c   1.000
_cell.angle_alpha   90.00
_cell.angle_beta   90.00
_cell.angle_gamma   90.00
#
_symmetry.space_group_name_H-M   'P 1'
#
loop_
_entity.id
_entity.type
_entity.pdbx_description
1 polymer ?
#
loop_
_entity_poly.entity_id
_entity_poly.type
_entity_poly.pdbx_seq_one_letter_code
_entity_poly.pdbx_strand_id
1 'polypeptide(L)' 'MDGGEVSCQFNEVKRIPIEEYTSYGKIVAGWMYVYKIDNLTKGIHNVEFICHGTGTPYRCMKATAKINKL' A
#
# COMPACT_ATOMS: atom_id res chain seq x y z
N MET A 1 6.71 21.95 -17.38
CA MET A 1 7.24 20.63 -16.96
C MET A 1 6.02 19.79 -16.68
N ASP A 2 5.59 19.01 -17.66
CA ASP A 2 4.47 18.10 -17.53
C ASP A 2 4.85 17.06 -16.48
N GLY A 3 4.15 17.09 -15.35
CA GLY A 3 4.22 16.07 -14.31
C GLY A 3 3.64 14.78 -14.88
N GLY A 4 4.43 14.11 -15.71
CA GLY A 4 4.10 12.83 -16.29
C GLY A 4 3.72 11.88 -15.16
N GLU A 5 2.50 11.36 -15.24
CA GLU A 5 1.99 10.36 -14.33
C GLU A 5 2.90 9.13 -14.45
N VAL A 6 3.83 8.97 -13.52
CA VAL A 6 4.69 7.80 -13.46
C VAL A 6 3.83 6.66 -12.94
N SER A 7 3.33 5.81 -13.85
CA SER A 7 2.67 4.56 -13.48
C SER A 7 3.71 3.60 -12.89
N CYS A 8 4.01 3.78 -11.61
CA CYS A 8 4.76 2.80 -10.86
C CYS A 8 3.90 1.55 -10.74
N GLN A 9 4.39 0.40 -11.19
CA GLN A 9 3.69 -0.86 -11.00
C GLN A 9 3.75 -1.23 -9.51
N PHE A 10 2.59 -1.36 -8.88
CA PHE A 10 2.46 -1.87 -7.52
C PHE A 10 2.28 -3.38 -7.59
N ASN A 11 3.35 -4.13 -7.30
CA ASN A 11 3.30 -5.58 -7.28
C ASN A 11 3.04 -6.05 -5.85
N GLU A 12 1.92 -6.73 -5.60
CA GLU A 12 1.69 -7.44 -4.33
C GLU A 12 2.76 -8.52 -4.20
N VAL A 13 3.61 -8.41 -3.18
CA VAL A 13 4.69 -9.39 -2.92
C VAL A 13 4.37 -10.31 -1.76
N LYS A 14 3.50 -9.87 -0.85
CA LYS A 14 3.09 -10.68 0.30
C LYS A 14 1.73 -10.24 0.81
N ARG A 15 0.96 -11.23 1.25
CA ARG A 15 -0.30 -11.05 1.97
C ARG A 15 -0.23 -11.84 3.27
N ILE A 16 -0.47 -11.17 4.39
CA ILE A 16 -0.40 -11.79 5.72
C ILE A 16 -1.75 -11.62 6.40
N PRO A 17 -2.42 -12.71 6.83
CA PRO A 17 -3.64 -12.59 7.60
C PRO A 17 -3.32 -11.98 8.96
N ILE A 18 -4.15 -11.02 9.38
CA ILE A 18 -4.18 -10.52 10.75
C ILE A 18 -5.23 -11.35 11.46
N GLU A 19 -4.78 -12.18 12.39
CA GLU A 19 -5.62 -13.16 13.07
C GLU A 19 -5.91 -12.69 14.49
N GLU A 20 -7.16 -12.83 14.91
CA GLU A 20 -7.62 -12.48 16.25
C GLU A 20 -8.24 -13.70 16.91
N TYR A 21 -8.09 -13.79 18.25
CA TYR A 21 -8.72 -14.84 19.04
C TYR A 21 -9.99 -14.30 19.68
N THR A 22 -11.11 -14.97 19.37
CA THR A 22 -12.43 -14.68 19.94
C THR A 22 -12.89 -15.84 20.82
N SER A 23 -14.01 -15.67 21.52
CA SER A 23 -14.67 -16.76 22.25
C SER A 23 -15.10 -17.94 21.38
N TYR A 24 -15.21 -17.74 20.06
CA TYR A 24 -15.57 -18.77 19.09
C TYR A 24 -14.36 -19.40 18.39
N GLY A 25 -13.14 -19.00 18.79
CA GLY A 25 -11.89 -19.45 18.19
C GLY A 25 -11.19 -18.36 17.37
N LYS A 26 -10.24 -18.81 16.56
CA LYS A 26 -9.37 -17.97 15.75
C LYS A 26 -10.11 -17.48 14.49
N ILE A 27 -10.15 -16.17 14.27
CA ILE A 27 -10.73 -15.54 13.08
C ILE A 27 -9.66 -14.74 12.32
N VAL A 28 -9.89 -14.50 11.04
CA VAL A 28 -9.09 -13.54 10.25
C VAL A 28 -9.80 -12.19 10.30
N ALA A 29 -9.26 -11.26 11.07
CA ALA A 29 -9.82 -9.91 11.25
C ALA A 29 -9.42 -8.94 10.13
N GLY A 30 -8.34 -9.24 9.42
CA GLY A 30 -7.88 -8.41 8.31
C GLY A 30 -6.71 -9.03 7.55
N TRP A 31 -6.17 -8.25 6.62
CA TRP A 31 -5.01 -8.63 5.82
C TRP A 31 -4.03 -7.47 5.74
N MET A 32 -2.77 -7.75 6.03
CA MET A 32 -1.67 -6.85 5.73
C MET A 32 -1.15 -7.17 4.32
N TYR A 33 -1.22 -6.19 3.43
CA TYR A 33 -0.70 -6.27 2.07
C TYR A 33 0.66 -5.58 2.01
N VAL A 34 1.65 -6.28 1.46
CA VAL A 34 2.98 -5.72 1.18
C VAL A 34 3.11 -5.57 -0.32
N TYR A 35 3.28 -4.33 -0.76
CA TYR A 35 3.53 -3.99 -2.16
C TYR A 35 4.99 -3.61 -2.34
N LYS A 36 5.59 -4.07 -3.44
CA LYS A 36 6.86 -3.57 -3.93
C LYS A 36 6.60 -2.55 -5.01
N ILE A 37 7.26 -1.40 -4.90
CA ILE A 37 7.23 -0.34 -5.89
C ILE A 37 8.61 -0.33 -6.55
N ASP A 38 8.67 -0.79 -7.79
CA ASP A 38 9.90 -0.82 -8.58
C ASP A 38 10.09 0.48 -9.36
N ASN A 39 11.32 0.73 -9.81
CA ASN A 39 11.69 1.86 -10.69
C ASN A 39 11.45 3.27 -10.12
N LEU A 40 11.44 3.42 -8.79
CA LEU A 40 11.42 4.75 -8.18
C LEU A 40 12.73 5.49 -8.45
N THR A 41 12.64 6.72 -8.95
CA THR A 41 13.80 7.59 -9.17
C THR A 41 14.31 8.18 -7.85
N LYS A 42 15.54 8.73 -7.83
CA LYS A 42 16.00 9.50 -6.66
C LYS A 42 15.07 10.70 -6.44
N GLY A 43 14.67 10.93 -5.21
CA GLY A 43 13.77 12.04 -4.88
C GLY A 43 12.88 11.77 -3.67
N ILE A 44 11.91 12.66 -3.48
CA ILE A 44 10.85 12.53 -2.48
C ILE A 44 9.60 12.06 -3.21
N HIS A 45 9.07 10.92 -2.80
CA HIS A 45 7.88 10.30 -3.36
C HIS A 45 6.78 10.30 -2.31
N ASN A 46 5.61 10.83 -2.68
CA ASN A 46 4.41 10.72 -1.87
C ASN A 46 3.60 9.53 -2.40
N VAL A 47 3.43 8.52 -1.56
CA VAL A 47 2.65 7.32 -1.88
C VAL A 47 1.32 7.42 -1.15
N GLU A 48 0.21 7.34 -1.88
CA GLU A 48 -1.13 7.29 -1.32
C GLU A 48 -1.79 5.97 -1.70
N PHE A 49 -2.33 5.27 -0.70
CA PHE A 49 -3.16 4.08 -0.92
C PHE A 49 -4.62 4.46 -0.67
N ILE A 50 -5.44 4.28 -1.71
CA ILE A 50 -6.88 4.50 -1.67
C ILE A 50 -7.56 3.15 -1.77
N CYS A 51 -8.40 2.81 -0.79
CA CYS A 51 -9.17 1.58 -0.85
C CYS A 51 -10.52 1.86 -1.52
N HIS A 52 -10.81 1.09 -2.57
CA HIS A 52 -12.10 1.10 -3.24
C HIS A 52 -12.94 -0.06 -2.66
N GLY A 53 -13.76 0.25 -1.66
CA GLY A 53 -14.76 -0.68 -1.13
C GLY A 53 -16.06 -0.66 -1.95
N THR A 54 -17.09 -1.34 -1.46
CA THR A 54 -18.46 -1.25 -2.02
C THR A 54 -19.13 0.11 -1.79
N GLY A 55 -18.51 1.00 -1.01
CA GLY A 55 -18.94 2.38 -0.77
C GLY A 55 -17.97 3.42 -1.33
N THR A 56 -18.06 4.64 -0.81
CA THR A 56 -17.16 5.75 -1.21
C THR A 56 -15.70 5.36 -0.97
N PRO A 57 -14.82 5.49 -1.98
CA PRO A 57 -13.39 5.27 -1.79
C PRO A 57 -12.88 6.16 -0.65
N TYR A 58 -12.07 5.58 0.23
CA TYR A 58 -11.43 6.33 1.31
C TYR A 58 -9.92 6.13 1.28
N ARG A 59 -9.19 7.19 1.65
CA ARG A 59 -7.74 7.14 1.73
C ARG A 59 -7.34 6.31 2.95
N CYS A 60 -6.67 5.19 2.71
CA CYS A 60 -6.27 4.23 3.74
C CYS A 60 -4.89 4.52 4.30
N MET A 61 -3.97 5.05 3.49
CA MET A 61 -2.61 5.35 3.92
C MET A 61 -2.01 6.48 3.09
N LYS A 62 -1.19 7.31 3.75
CA LYS A 62 -0.30 8.27 3.11
C LYS A 62 1.09 8.08 3.69
N ALA A 63 2.08 7.87 2.82
CA ALA A 63 3.47 7.74 3.20
C ALA A 63 4.33 8.65 2.32
N THR A 64 5.43 9.17 2.89
CA THR A 64 6.44 9.91 2.15
C THR A 64 7.74 9.12 2.23
N ALA A 65 8.30 8.76 1.08
CA ALA A 65 9.57 8.04 0.98
C ALA A 65 10.62 8.96 0.34
N LYS A 66 11.81 9.06 0.96
CA LYS A 66 12.95 9.77 0.38
C LYS A 66 14.00 8.77 -0.07
N ILE A 67 14.26 8.71 -1.37
CA ILE A 67 15.25 7.81 -1.98
C ILE A 67 16.52 8.60 -2.24
N ASN A 68 17.53 8.36 -1.41
CA ASN A 68 18.82 9.07 -1.47
C ASN A 68 19.83 8.38 -2.41
N LYS A 69 19.72 7.06 -2.62
CA LYS A 69 20.60 6.26 -3.47
C LYS A 69 19.78 5.18 -4.20
N LEU A 70 20.16 4.90 -5.45
CA LEU A 70 19.68 3.76 -6.25
C LEU A 70 20.63 2.59 -6.02
#